data_AF-A0A7J0FKJ7-F1
#
_entry.id   AF-A0A7J0FKJ7-F1
#
_cell.length_a   1.000
_cell.length_b   1.000
_cell.length_c   1.000
_cell.angle_alpha   90.00
_cell.angle_beta   90.00
_cell.angle_gamma   90.00
#
_symmetry.space_group_name_H-M   'P 1'
#
loop_
_entity.id
_entity.type
_entity.pdbx_description
1 polymer ?
#
loop_
_entity_poly.entity_id
_entity_poly.type
_entity_poly.pdbx_seq_one_letter_code
_entity_poly.pdbx_strand_id
1 'polypeptide(L)'
;MKLSLLASLPAKFGGLDGCVIYIDVESKFSSRRVIEMGVNSFPEIFHMDGMAQEMAGRILVLQPASLDEFTESLQQIKVSLLQHQVKLLVIDSMAALASGEFEQGPPRQRSLGWHISFIKSLAEFSRIPVVVTNQVRSQSRDEICQYYFQVQRRDDIIKDPTRFDSHLVPALGIHWAHAVSIRIVLEAKSGERFMKVAKSPISPPMVFPFNITSSGISLLRDVGVEMTGPQINAIQNQVKGYNDNQREDLKDLFCCSILRIFNANYKY
;
A
#
# COMPACT_ATOMS: atom_id res chain seq x y z
N MET A 1 -6.56 1.68 -6.63
CA MET A 1 -7.76 1.91 -7.45
C MET A 1 -8.80 2.86 -6.84
N LYS A 2 -9.42 2.59 -5.67
CA LYS A 2 -10.47 3.48 -5.11
C LYS A 2 -10.01 4.94 -4.92
N LEU A 3 -8.78 5.15 -4.43
CA LEU A 3 -8.20 6.50 -4.33
C LEU A 3 -8.08 7.20 -5.69
N SER A 4 -7.72 6.46 -6.75
CA SER A 4 -7.63 6.98 -8.11
C SER A 4 -8.99 7.44 -8.62
N LEU A 5 -10.04 6.64 -8.37
CA LEU A 5 -11.42 7.02 -8.67
C LEU A 5 -11.80 8.34 -7.99
N LEU A 6 -11.58 8.45 -6.67
CA LEU A 6 -11.92 9.65 -5.89
C LEU A 6 -11.13 10.88 -6.34
N ALA A 7 -9.84 10.74 -6.65
CA ALA A 7 -9.02 11.85 -7.14
C ALA A 7 -9.45 12.32 -8.54
N SER A 8 -9.90 11.39 -9.41
CA SER A 8 -10.40 11.71 -10.75
C SER A 8 -11.80 12.34 -10.77
N LEU A 9 -12.56 12.17 -9.68
CA LEU A 9 -13.94 12.63 -9.57
C LEU A 9 -14.02 14.18 -9.58
N PRO A 10 -15.06 14.79 -10.17
CA PRO A 10 -15.22 16.24 -10.15
C PRO A 10 -15.32 16.82 -8.73
N ALA A 11 -14.79 18.03 -8.53
CA ALA A 11 -14.74 18.70 -7.23
C ALA A 11 -16.14 18.92 -6.61
N LYS A 12 -17.15 19.20 -7.44
CA LYS A 12 -18.55 19.35 -7.02
C LYS A 12 -19.13 18.11 -6.34
N PHE A 13 -18.50 16.94 -6.51
CA PHE A 13 -18.89 15.67 -5.92
C PHE A 13 -17.88 15.16 -4.87
N GLY A 14 -17.01 16.05 -4.37
CA GLY A 14 -16.02 15.73 -3.33
C GLY A 14 -14.73 15.11 -3.85
N GLY A 15 -14.50 15.09 -5.17
CA GLY A 15 -13.24 14.67 -5.77
C GLY A 15 -12.21 15.80 -5.89
N LEU A 16 -11.11 15.53 -6.60
CA LEU A 16 -10.02 16.50 -6.81
C LEU A 16 -9.99 17.10 -8.22
N ASP A 17 -10.91 16.67 -9.10
CA ASP A 17 -10.99 17.07 -10.51
C ASP A 17 -9.63 16.96 -11.23
N GLY A 18 -8.83 15.95 -10.83
CA GLY A 18 -7.42 15.87 -11.17
C GLY A 18 -7.04 14.62 -11.95
N CYS A 19 -5.91 14.69 -12.64
CA CYS A 19 -5.29 13.50 -13.23
C CYS A 19 -4.63 12.64 -12.16
N VAL A 20 -4.64 11.33 -12.37
CA VAL A 20 -3.98 10.35 -11.51
C VAL A 20 -2.95 9.60 -12.33
N ILE A 21 -1.75 9.47 -11.81
CA ILE A 21 -0.75 8.57 -12.38
C ILE A 21 -0.71 7.31 -11.51
N TYR A 22 -0.87 6.15 -12.13
CA TYR A 22 -0.85 4.85 -11.49
C TYR A 22 0.27 4.01 -12.09
N ILE A 23 1.33 3.77 -11.33
CA ILE A 23 2.37 2.82 -11.72
C ILE A 23 1.96 1.44 -11.22
N ASP A 24 1.57 0.57 -12.14
CA ASP A 24 1.13 -0.80 -11.90
C ASP A 24 2.23 -1.78 -12.32
N VAL A 25 3.10 -2.11 -11.37
CA VAL A 25 4.22 -3.04 -11.58
C VAL A 25 3.71 -4.49 -11.69
N GLU A 26 2.62 -4.81 -11.00
CA GLU A 26 2.12 -6.18 -10.89
C GLU A 26 1.02 -6.51 -11.90
N SER A 27 0.69 -5.58 -12.80
CA SER A 27 -0.39 -5.72 -13.79
C SER A 27 -1.75 -6.05 -13.16
N LYS A 28 -2.03 -5.49 -11.97
CA LYS A 28 -3.26 -5.72 -11.20
C LYS A 28 -4.31 -4.63 -11.36
N PHE A 29 -3.98 -3.54 -12.05
CA PHE A 29 -4.93 -2.47 -12.30
C PHE A 29 -6.06 -2.95 -13.22
N SER A 30 -7.31 -2.63 -12.85
CA SER A 30 -8.48 -2.98 -13.64
C SER A 30 -9.38 -1.76 -13.85
N SER A 31 -9.46 -1.29 -15.09
CA SER A 31 -10.39 -0.23 -15.50
C SER A 31 -11.84 -0.64 -15.24
N ARG A 32 -12.19 -1.90 -15.53
CA ARG A 32 -13.50 -2.48 -15.22
C ARG A 32 -13.84 -2.33 -13.74
N ARG A 33 -12.89 -2.63 -12.84
CA ARG A 33 -13.08 -2.49 -11.40
C ARG A 33 -13.26 -1.02 -10.97
N VAL A 34 -12.54 -0.10 -11.59
CA VAL A 34 -12.71 1.35 -11.33
C VAL A 34 -14.10 1.82 -11.73
N ILE A 35 -14.56 1.45 -12.92
CA ILE A 35 -15.91 1.79 -13.42
C ILE A 35 -16.99 1.18 -12.54
N GLU A 36 -16.86 -0.10 -12.18
CA GLU A 36 -17.79 -0.78 -11.26
C GLU A 36 -17.88 -0.04 -9.92
N MET A 37 -16.74 0.34 -9.30
CA MET A 37 -16.76 1.13 -8.07
C MET A 37 -17.42 2.49 -8.28
N GLY A 38 -17.18 3.12 -9.43
CA GLY A 38 -17.79 4.38 -9.82
C GLY A 38 -19.31 4.30 -9.88
N VAL A 39 -19.85 3.34 -10.63
CA VAL A 39 -21.30 3.10 -10.77
C VAL A 39 -21.95 2.83 -9.41
N ASN A 40 -21.32 2.01 -8.57
CA ASN A 40 -21.91 1.66 -7.27
C ASN A 40 -21.72 2.72 -6.17
N SER A 41 -20.71 3.58 -6.28
CA SER A 41 -20.46 4.64 -5.27
C SER A 41 -21.08 5.97 -5.64
N PHE A 42 -21.19 6.24 -6.94
CA PHE A 42 -21.60 7.52 -7.52
C PHE A 42 -22.52 7.34 -8.73
N PRO A 43 -23.67 6.64 -8.58
CA PRO A 43 -24.54 6.30 -9.70
C PRO A 43 -25.03 7.53 -10.46
N GLU A 44 -25.35 8.61 -9.75
CA GLU A 44 -25.83 9.88 -10.35
C GLU A 44 -24.85 10.48 -11.36
N ILE A 45 -23.55 10.23 -11.19
CA ILE A 45 -22.48 10.76 -12.03
C ILE A 45 -22.14 9.76 -13.14
N PHE A 46 -22.03 8.49 -12.78
CA PHE A 46 -21.62 7.44 -13.71
C PHE A 46 -22.73 7.02 -14.69
N HIS A 47 -23.99 7.36 -14.42
CA HIS A 47 -25.08 7.23 -15.39
C HIS A 47 -25.17 8.41 -16.37
N MET A 48 -24.40 9.48 -16.19
CA MET A 48 -24.32 10.56 -17.17
C MET A 48 -23.47 10.10 -18.36
N ASP A 49 -23.95 10.36 -19.57
CA ASP A 49 -23.26 9.99 -20.80
C ASP A 49 -21.84 10.57 -20.86
N GLY A 50 -20.86 9.71 -21.13
CA GLY A 50 -19.45 10.09 -21.28
C GLY A 50 -18.65 10.28 -19.98
N MET A 51 -19.30 10.48 -18.83
CA MET A 51 -18.60 10.77 -17.56
C MET A 51 -17.67 9.64 -17.12
N ALA A 52 -18.12 8.38 -17.23
CA ALA A 52 -17.31 7.22 -16.86
C ALA A 52 -16.03 7.14 -17.71
N GLN A 53 -16.14 7.43 -19.01
CA GLN A 53 -15.01 7.43 -19.94
C GLN A 53 -14.08 8.61 -19.69
N GLU A 54 -14.62 9.81 -19.45
CA GLU A 54 -13.85 10.99 -19.11
C GLU A 54 -13.03 10.74 -17.83
N MET A 55 -13.66 10.22 -16.78
CA MET A 55 -13.00 9.90 -15.52
C MET A 55 -11.94 8.82 -15.69
N ALA A 56 -12.22 7.76 -16.46
CA ALA A 56 -11.22 6.74 -16.77
C ALA A 56 -10.02 7.35 -17.53
N GLY A 57 -10.27 8.28 -18.45
CA GLY A 57 -9.24 8.99 -19.21
C GLY A 57 -8.35 9.89 -18.36
N ARG A 58 -8.78 10.29 -17.16
CA ARG A 58 -7.95 11.04 -16.20
C ARG A 58 -6.96 10.15 -15.43
N ILE A 59 -7.06 8.83 -15.53
CA ILE A 59 -6.17 7.88 -14.85
C ILE A 59 -5.17 7.32 -15.86
N LEU A 60 -3.94 7.83 -15.83
CA LEU A 60 -2.83 7.33 -16.62
C LEU A 60 -2.19 6.14 -15.91
N VAL A 61 -2.17 4.98 -16.56
CA VAL A 61 -1.57 3.76 -16.03
C VAL A 61 -0.24 3.48 -16.74
N LEU A 62 0.83 3.30 -15.98
CA LEU A 62 2.17 2.92 -16.45
C LEU A 62 2.51 1.54 -15.92
N GLN A 63 3.06 0.66 -16.75
CA GLN A 63 3.37 -0.72 -16.38
C GLN A 63 4.84 -1.06 -16.68
N PRO A 64 5.79 -0.59 -15.85
CA PRO A 64 7.20 -0.90 -16.04
C PRO A 64 7.47 -2.38 -15.68
N ALA A 65 8.17 -3.09 -16.55
CA ALA A 65 8.53 -4.50 -16.39
C ALA A 65 9.88 -4.70 -15.66
N SER A 66 10.69 -3.64 -15.54
CA SER A 66 12.02 -3.67 -14.93
C SER A 66 12.26 -2.47 -14.00
N LEU A 67 13.30 -2.56 -13.17
CA LEU A 67 13.71 -1.45 -12.30
C LEU A 67 14.21 -0.24 -13.10
N ASP A 68 14.77 -0.47 -14.28
CA ASP A 68 15.26 0.58 -15.17
C ASP A 68 14.09 1.32 -15.83
N GLU A 69 13.11 0.59 -16.38
CA GLU A 69 11.86 1.18 -16.89
C GLU A 69 11.09 1.93 -15.80
N PHE A 70 11.09 1.42 -14.57
CA PHE A 70 10.49 2.10 -13.43
C PHE A 70 11.22 3.42 -13.11
N THR A 71 12.56 3.42 -13.21
CA THR A 71 13.39 4.61 -13.02
C THR A 71 13.12 5.66 -14.09
N GLU A 72 13.05 5.25 -15.35
CA GLU A 72 12.70 6.12 -16.48
C GLU A 72 11.28 6.69 -16.32
N SER A 73 10.32 5.85 -15.91
CA SER A 73 8.94 6.27 -15.64
C SER A 73 8.90 7.38 -14.57
N LEU A 74 9.65 7.25 -13.47
CA LEU A 74 9.72 8.28 -12.44
C LEU A 74 10.30 9.60 -12.96
N GLN A 75 11.33 9.53 -13.81
CA GLN A 75 11.93 10.72 -14.42
C GLN A 75 10.97 11.41 -15.38
N GLN A 76 10.22 10.65 -16.19
CA GLN A 76 9.19 11.19 -17.08
C GLN A 76 8.03 11.82 -16.29
N ILE A 77 7.59 11.18 -15.21
CA ILE A 77 6.53 11.72 -14.34
C ILE A 77 6.92 13.10 -13.82
N LYS A 78 8.17 13.31 -13.41
CA LYS A 78 8.64 14.62 -12.95
C LYS A 78 8.41 15.72 -14.00
N VAL A 79 8.54 15.40 -15.28
CA VAL A 79 8.24 16.32 -16.39
C VAL A 79 6.73 16.48 -16.57
N SER A 80 5.98 15.37 -16.58
CA SER A 80 4.51 15.37 -16.75
C SER A 80 3.75 16.09 -15.64
N LEU A 81 4.26 16.10 -14.41
CA LEU A 81 3.67 16.82 -13.27
C LEU A 81 3.62 18.34 -13.49
N LEU A 82 4.48 18.89 -14.36
CA LEU A 82 4.46 20.31 -14.74
C LEU A 82 3.43 20.61 -15.82
N GLN A 83 3.05 19.62 -16.62
CA GLN A 83 2.20 19.79 -17.80
C GLN A 83 0.74 19.43 -17.53
N HIS A 84 0.48 18.50 -16.61
CA HIS A 84 -0.85 18.00 -16.29
C HIS A 84 -1.23 18.36 -14.85
N GLN A 85 -2.52 18.58 -14.60
CA GLN A 85 -3.06 18.80 -13.24
C GLN A 85 -3.14 17.48 -12.45
N VAL A 86 -1.99 16.84 -12.25
CA VAL A 86 -1.91 15.60 -11.46
C VAL A 86 -2.18 15.91 -10.00
N LYS A 87 -3.05 15.13 -9.36
CA LYS A 87 -3.42 15.27 -7.94
C LYS A 87 -3.09 14.06 -7.09
N LEU A 88 -2.66 12.96 -7.71
CA LEU A 88 -2.32 11.73 -7.01
C LEU A 88 -1.34 10.89 -7.85
N LEU A 89 -0.29 10.41 -7.21
CA LEU A 89 0.57 9.35 -7.76
C LEU A 89 0.41 8.08 -6.92
N VAL A 90 0.07 6.97 -7.56
CA VAL A 90 0.00 5.64 -6.93
C VAL A 90 1.11 4.76 -7.50
N ILE A 91 1.81 4.04 -6.64
CA ILE A 91 2.86 3.07 -7.02
C ILE A 91 2.49 1.72 -6.39
N ASP A 92 2.15 0.75 -7.24
CA ASP A 92 1.61 -0.55 -6.86
C ASP A 92 2.28 -1.71 -7.63
N SER A 93 3.22 -2.46 -7.06
CA SER A 93 4.04 -2.15 -5.89
C SER A 93 5.50 -2.22 -6.31
N MET A 94 6.36 -1.38 -5.73
CA MET A 94 7.81 -1.46 -6.00
C MET A 94 8.43 -2.73 -5.41
N ALA A 95 7.73 -3.42 -4.50
CA ALA A 95 8.24 -4.59 -3.82
C ALA A 95 8.59 -5.73 -4.79
N ALA A 96 7.82 -5.90 -5.88
CA ALA A 96 8.11 -6.90 -6.90
C ALA A 96 9.47 -6.66 -7.56
N LEU A 97 9.75 -5.41 -7.98
CA LEU A 97 11.04 -5.04 -8.61
C LEU A 97 12.22 -5.05 -7.64
N ALA A 98 11.96 -4.73 -6.37
CA ALA A 98 12.97 -4.66 -5.31
C ALA A 98 13.58 -6.03 -4.96
N SER A 99 12.81 -7.09 -5.19
CA SER A 99 13.09 -8.42 -4.61
C SER A 99 13.91 -9.31 -5.52
N GLY A 100 14.22 -8.85 -6.74
CA GLY A 100 15.12 -9.53 -7.64
C GLY A 100 14.65 -10.90 -8.09
N GLU A 101 13.33 -11.21 -8.04
CA GLU A 101 12.76 -12.52 -8.39
C GLU A 101 13.07 -12.96 -9.85
N PHE A 102 13.63 -12.08 -10.67
CA PHE A 102 14.06 -12.35 -12.04
C PHE A 102 15.54 -12.75 -12.18
N GLU A 103 16.36 -12.72 -11.11
CA GLU A 103 17.77 -13.11 -11.20
C GLU A 103 18.04 -14.45 -10.49
N GLN A 104 18.54 -15.42 -11.26
CA GLN A 104 19.03 -16.70 -10.78
C GLN A 104 20.24 -16.46 -9.85
N GLY A 105 20.02 -16.38 -8.55
CA GLY A 105 21.07 -16.13 -7.55
C GLY A 105 20.51 -15.87 -6.15
N PRO A 106 21.36 -15.77 -5.11
CA PRO A 106 20.91 -15.40 -3.78
C PRO A 106 20.23 -14.02 -3.83
N PRO A 107 19.13 -13.80 -3.10
CA PRO A 107 18.36 -12.56 -3.16
C PRO A 107 19.26 -11.37 -2.78
N ARG A 108 19.72 -10.62 -3.80
CA ARG A 108 20.47 -9.38 -3.59
C ARG A 108 19.45 -8.26 -3.50
N GLN A 109 19.20 -7.78 -2.29
CA GLN A 109 18.37 -6.58 -2.09
C GLN A 109 19.04 -5.40 -2.79
N ARG A 110 18.49 -4.96 -3.94
CA ARG A 110 19.02 -3.82 -4.69
C ARG A 110 18.82 -2.54 -3.88
N SER A 111 19.81 -1.64 -3.89
CA SER A 111 19.72 -0.37 -3.16
C SER A 111 18.67 0.52 -3.80
N LEU A 112 17.55 0.72 -3.10
CA LEU A 112 16.45 1.62 -3.52
C LEU A 112 16.58 3.03 -2.94
N GLY A 113 17.75 3.40 -2.42
CA GLY A 113 17.96 4.69 -1.74
C GLY A 113 17.65 5.88 -2.64
N TRP A 114 18.04 5.81 -3.91
CA TRP A 114 17.72 6.83 -4.90
C TRP A 114 16.20 6.96 -5.13
N HIS A 115 15.48 5.85 -5.35
CA HIS A 115 14.03 5.85 -5.57
C HIS A 115 13.26 6.45 -4.39
N ILE A 116 13.63 6.08 -3.15
CA ILE A 116 13.04 6.66 -1.95
C ILE A 116 13.20 8.19 -1.95
N SER A 117 14.42 8.66 -2.19
CA SER A 117 14.77 10.07 -2.13
C SER A 117 14.10 10.86 -3.24
N PHE A 118 14.05 10.29 -4.44
CA PHE A 118 13.40 10.86 -5.61
C PHE A 118 11.89 10.97 -5.42
N ILE A 119 11.23 9.89 -4.99
CA ILE A 119 9.78 9.88 -4.75
C ILE A 119 9.39 10.88 -3.65
N LYS A 120 10.19 10.95 -2.57
CA LYS A 120 9.98 11.94 -1.51
C LYS A 120 10.10 13.36 -2.05
N SER A 121 11.16 13.66 -2.80
CA SER A 121 11.36 14.97 -3.43
C SER A 121 10.23 15.31 -4.41
N LEU A 122 9.75 14.31 -5.17
CA LEU A 122 8.64 14.46 -6.11
C LEU A 122 7.37 14.88 -5.38
N ALA A 123 7.01 14.21 -4.28
CA ALA A 123 5.85 14.56 -3.45
C ALA A 123 5.95 15.98 -2.88
N GLU A 124 7.11 16.34 -2.34
CA GLU A 124 7.37 17.66 -1.74
C GLU A 124 7.31 18.79 -2.79
N PHE A 125 7.95 18.59 -3.95
CA PHE A 125 8.01 19.59 -5.01
C PHE A 125 6.66 19.80 -5.69
N SER A 126 5.97 18.71 -6.05
CA SER A 126 4.69 18.79 -6.79
C SER A 126 3.48 19.06 -5.90
N ARG A 127 3.66 18.96 -4.58
CA ARG A 127 2.60 19.06 -3.58
C ARG A 127 1.43 18.10 -3.77
N ILE A 128 1.71 16.90 -4.28
CA ILE A 128 0.71 15.84 -4.44
C ILE A 128 0.96 14.70 -3.43
N PRO A 129 -0.10 14.03 -2.95
CA PRO A 129 0.06 12.78 -2.24
C PRO A 129 0.68 11.72 -3.17
N VAL A 130 1.75 11.09 -2.71
CA VAL A 130 2.31 9.88 -3.33
C VAL A 130 2.02 8.68 -2.45
N VAL A 131 1.34 7.70 -3.02
CA VAL A 131 0.84 6.51 -2.34
C VAL A 131 1.60 5.30 -2.86
N VAL A 132 2.38 4.65 -2.00
CA VAL A 132 3.14 3.44 -2.36
C VAL A 132 2.57 2.26 -1.60
N THR A 133 2.22 1.18 -2.31
CA THR A 133 1.86 -0.09 -1.69
C THR A 133 3.13 -0.92 -1.46
N ASN A 134 3.11 -1.72 -0.39
CA ASN A 134 4.19 -2.62 -0.07
C ASN A 134 3.61 -3.93 0.42
N GLN A 135 4.06 -5.03 -0.18
CA GLN A 135 3.70 -6.38 0.21
C GLN A 135 4.45 -6.80 1.48
N VAL A 136 3.92 -7.81 2.16
CA VAL A 136 4.52 -8.42 3.33
C VAL A 136 4.93 -9.84 3.00
N ARG A 137 6.15 -10.21 3.38
CA ARG A 137 6.68 -11.57 3.19
C ARG A 137 6.83 -12.28 4.53
N SER A 138 6.72 -13.60 4.49
CA SER A 138 7.04 -14.47 5.63
C SER A 138 8.56 -14.63 5.75
N GLN A 139 9.12 -14.27 6.90
CA GLN A 139 10.53 -14.50 7.19
C GLN A 139 10.70 -15.88 7.85
N SER A 140 11.44 -16.79 7.22
CA SER A 140 11.98 -17.99 7.86
C SER A 140 13.18 -17.60 8.75
N ARG A 141 13.30 -18.24 9.93
CA ARG A 141 14.22 -17.87 11.03
C ARG A 141 15.72 -17.75 10.68
N ASP A 142 16.16 -18.21 9.51
CA ASP A 142 17.59 -18.21 9.16
C ASP A 142 18.14 -16.85 8.70
N GLU A 143 17.28 -15.85 8.47
CA GLU A 143 17.71 -14.49 8.15
C GLU A 143 17.64 -13.59 9.39
N ILE A 144 18.75 -13.46 10.11
CA ILE A 144 18.88 -12.58 11.28
C ILE A 144 18.84 -11.11 10.82
N CYS A 145 17.69 -10.45 10.98
CA CYS A 145 17.57 -9.00 10.98
C CYS A 145 16.80 -8.57 12.23
N GLN A 146 17.52 -8.28 13.31
CA GLN A 146 16.96 -7.66 14.51
C GLN A 146 16.50 -6.23 14.18
N TYR A 147 15.19 -6.00 14.11
CA TYR A 147 14.63 -4.67 13.96
C TYR A 147 14.33 -4.05 15.32
N TYR A 148 14.86 -2.86 15.57
CA TYR A 148 14.75 -2.09 16.83
C TYR A 148 13.31 -1.65 17.23
N PHE A 149 12.29 -2.04 16.47
CA PHE A 149 10.88 -1.88 16.85
C PHE A 149 10.34 -3.12 17.60
N GLN A 150 11.04 -4.26 17.54
CA GLN A 150 10.76 -5.37 18.46
C GLN A 150 11.17 -4.90 19.86
N VAL A 151 10.18 -4.52 20.67
CA VAL A 151 10.33 -4.53 22.12
C VAL A 151 11.00 -5.86 22.44
N GLN A 152 12.20 -5.79 23.02
CA GLN A 152 12.87 -6.95 23.58
C GLN A 152 11.84 -7.66 24.45
N ARG A 153 11.35 -8.82 23.99
CA ARG A 153 10.98 -9.86 24.94
C ARG A 153 12.29 -10.36 25.54
N ARG A 154 12.87 -9.54 26.41
CA ARG A 154 13.57 -10.10 27.56
C ARG A 154 12.45 -10.70 28.40
N ASP A 155 12.60 -11.98 28.72
CA ASP A 155 11.63 -12.84 29.42
C ASP A 155 10.82 -13.69 28.44
N ASP A 156 11.49 -14.72 27.90
CA ASP A 156 11.23 -16.10 28.33
C ASP A 156 12.14 -17.06 27.57
N ILE A 157 13.20 -17.49 28.27
CA ILE A 157 14.00 -18.67 27.91
C ILE A 157 13.13 -19.90 28.23
N ILE A 158 12.12 -20.19 27.41
CA ILE A 158 11.52 -21.52 27.31
C ILE A 158 11.25 -21.81 25.84
N LYS A 159 12.07 -22.68 25.26
CA LYS A 159 11.91 -23.22 23.90
C LYS A 159 10.69 -24.13 23.89
N ASP A 160 9.54 -23.63 23.43
CA ASP A 160 8.47 -24.48 22.93
C ASP A 160 8.66 -24.66 21.41
N PRO A 161 9.02 -25.87 20.92
CA PRO A 161 9.29 -26.12 19.52
C PRO A 161 8.02 -26.19 18.65
N THR A 162 6.83 -25.99 19.20
CA THR A 162 5.55 -26.18 18.48
C THR A 162 4.93 -24.89 17.92
N ARG A 163 5.47 -23.71 18.23
CA ARG A 163 5.01 -22.43 17.65
C ARG A 163 5.90 -21.99 16.49
N PHE A 164 5.46 -22.32 15.27
CA PHE A 164 5.93 -21.69 14.04
C PHE A 164 5.45 -20.23 13.99
N ASP A 165 6.07 -19.33 14.77
CA ASP A 165 5.89 -17.89 14.62
C ASP A 165 6.68 -17.43 13.39
N SER A 166 6.07 -17.54 12.21
CA SER A 166 6.57 -16.87 11.00
C SER A 166 6.48 -15.36 11.20
N HIS A 167 7.63 -14.70 11.39
CA HIS A 167 7.66 -13.25 11.57
C HIS A 167 7.41 -12.57 10.23
N LEU A 168 6.34 -11.80 10.12
CA LEU A 168 5.98 -11.10 8.89
C LEU A 168 6.78 -9.79 8.80
N VAL A 169 7.50 -9.58 7.69
CA VAL A 169 8.35 -8.40 7.47
C VAL A 169 7.93 -7.67 6.19
N PRO A 170 7.85 -6.32 6.19
CA PRO A 170 7.62 -5.55 4.98
C PRO A 170 8.74 -5.75 3.94
N ALA A 171 8.36 -6.05 2.69
CA ALA A 171 9.29 -6.38 1.62
C ALA A 171 10.34 -5.28 1.32
N LEU A 172 9.93 -4.01 1.39
CA LEU A 172 10.83 -2.87 1.12
C LEU A 172 11.81 -2.54 2.27
N GLY A 173 11.73 -3.21 3.42
CA GLY A 173 12.70 -3.04 4.52
C GLY A 173 12.64 -1.72 5.29
N ILE A 174 13.65 -1.49 6.14
CA ILE A 174 13.67 -0.42 7.16
C ILE A 174 13.85 0.99 6.59
N HIS A 175 14.67 1.17 5.54
CA HIS A 175 14.91 2.48 4.94
C HIS A 175 13.62 3.13 4.44
N TRP A 176 12.79 2.33 3.77
CA TRP A 176 11.46 2.76 3.39
C TRP A 176 10.63 3.09 4.63
N ALA A 177 10.63 2.22 5.66
CA ALA A 177 9.84 2.38 6.88
C ALA A 177 10.03 3.77 7.54
N HIS A 178 11.25 4.31 7.55
CA HIS A 178 11.54 5.64 8.09
C HIS A 178 11.18 6.78 7.13
N ALA A 179 11.33 6.59 5.82
CA ALA A 179 11.15 7.65 4.83
C ALA A 179 9.69 8.16 4.70
N VAL A 180 8.71 7.40 5.16
CA VAL A 180 7.28 7.69 4.93
C VAL A 180 6.65 8.50 6.05
N SER A 181 5.75 9.42 5.69
CA SER A 181 5.06 10.28 6.65
C SER A 181 3.91 9.56 7.34
N ILE A 182 3.07 8.86 6.57
CA ILE A 182 1.94 8.08 7.09
C ILE A 182 2.11 6.63 6.69
N ARG A 183 1.80 5.73 7.64
CA ARG A 183 1.79 4.28 7.45
C ARG A 183 0.42 3.73 7.83
N ILE A 184 -0.28 3.20 6.83
CA ILE A 184 -1.54 2.47 7.03
C ILE A 184 -1.27 0.98 6.79
N VAL A 185 -1.71 0.13 7.70
CA VAL A 185 -1.59 -1.33 7.62
C VAL A 185 -2.99 -1.90 7.39
N LEU A 186 -3.20 -2.57 6.28
CA LEU A 186 -4.42 -3.35 6.05
C LEU A 186 -4.17 -4.78 6.53
N GLU A 187 -5.03 -5.33 7.38
CA GLU A 187 -4.93 -6.69 7.90
C GLU A 187 -6.26 -7.41 7.72
N ALA A 188 -6.21 -8.71 7.39
CA ALA A 188 -7.37 -9.59 7.43
C ALA A 188 -7.12 -10.63 8.52
N LYS A 189 -8.04 -10.76 9.49
CA LYS A 189 -7.95 -11.68 10.61
C LYS A 189 -9.29 -12.35 10.85
N SER A 190 -9.32 -13.68 10.80
CA SER A 190 -10.51 -14.48 11.10
C SER A 190 -11.75 -14.10 10.27
N GLY A 191 -11.55 -13.66 9.01
CA GLY A 191 -12.64 -13.21 8.12
C GLY A 191 -12.99 -11.73 8.24
N GLU A 192 -12.50 -11.04 9.27
CA GLU A 192 -12.66 -9.59 9.44
C GLU A 192 -11.46 -8.84 8.85
N ARG A 193 -11.66 -7.60 8.38
CA ARG A 193 -10.57 -6.76 7.88
C ARG A 193 -10.45 -5.47 8.67
N PHE A 194 -9.22 -5.06 8.92
CA PHE A 194 -8.88 -3.90 9.74
C PHE A 194 -7.86 -3.02 9.02
N MET A 195 -8.09 -1.71 9.08
CA MET A 195 -7.20 -0.67 8.62
C MET A 195 -6.59 0.00 9.84
N LYS A 196 -5.29 -0.17 10.07
CA LYS A 196 -4.57 0.41 11.20
C LYS A 196 -3.73 1.61 10.73
N VAL A 197 -3.91 2.76 11.34
CA VAL A 197 -3.01 3.91 11.19
C VAL A 197 -1.83 3.69 12.15
N ALA A 198 -0.74 3.12 11.66
CA ALA A 198 0.40 2.70 12.48
C ALA A 198 1.43 3.84 12.72
N LYS A 199 1.50 4.81 11.81
CA LYS A 199 2.34 6.01 11.92
C LYS A 199 1.60 7.16 11.24
N SER A 200 1.46 8.29 11.92
CA SER A 200 0.94 9.53 11.34
C SER A 200 1.41 10.72 12.19
N PRO A 201 1.76 11.88 11.59
CA PRO A 201 2.07 13.10 12.34
C PRO A 201 0.83 13.82 12.89
N ILE A 202 -0.38 13.46 12.43
CA ILE A 202 -1.64 14.17 12.73
C ILE A 202 -2.74 13.29 13.34
N SER A 203 -2.46 12.02 13.54
CA SER A 203 -3.43 11.06 14.08
C SER A 203 -2.72 10.17 15.10
N PRO A 204 -3.37 9.88 16.24
CA PRO A 204 -2.91 8.80 17.08
C PRO A 204 -3.01 7.45 16.34
N PRO A 205 -2.37 6.40 16.87
CA PRO A 205 -2.56 5.02 16.43
C PRO A 205 -4.04 4.59 16.49
N MET A 206 -4.67 4.41 15.34
CA MET A 206 -6.10 4.08 15.23
C MET A 206 -6.36 2.82 14.41
N VAL A 207 -7.47 2.14 14.68
CA VAL A 207 -7.93 0.97 13.93
C VAL A 207 -9.37 1.13 13.46
N PHE A 208 -9.60 0.82 12.19
CA PHE A 208 -10.91 0.90 11.54
C PHE A 208 -11.28 -0.44 10.91
N PRO A 209 -12.36 -1.10 11.34
CA PRO A 209 -12.87 -2.28 10.65
C PRO A 209 -13.47 -1.88 9.30
N PHE A 210 -13.23 -2.66 8.25
CA PHE A 210 -13.72 -2.37 6.90
C PHE A 210 -14.13 -3.64 6.15
N ASN A 211 -14.97 -3.48 5.13
CA ASN A 211 -15.29 -4.52 4.15
C ASN A 211 -14.93 -4.05 2.74
N ILE A 212 -14.77 -5.03 1.84
CA ILE A 212 -14.60 -4.76 0.40
C ILE A 212 -15.91 -5.14 -0.29
N THR A 213 -16.55 -4.16 -0.92
CA THR A 213 -17.81 -4.31 -1.66
C THR A 213 -17.62 -3.94 -3.12
N SER A 214 -18.67 -4.02 -3.95
CA SER A 214 -18.65 -3.51 -5.32
C SER A 214 -18.30 -2.02 -5.39
N SER A 215 -18.62 -1.23 -4.35
CA SER A 215 -18.20 0.17 -4.18
C SER A 215 -16.75 0.35 -3.66
N GLY A 216 -15.99 -0.74 -3.54
CA GLY A 216 -14.61 -0.75 -3.04
C GLY A 216 -14.54 -0.88 -1.52
N ILE A 217 -13.57 -0.22 -0.87
CA ILE A 217 -13.43 -0.27 0.59
C ILE A 217 -14.54 0.57 1.25
N SER A 218 -15.25 -0.02 2.21
CA SER A 218 -16.27 0.65 3.03
C SER A 218 -15.98 0.38 4.50
N LEU A 219 -15.90 1.43 5.31
CA LEU A 219 -15.69 1.29 6.75
C LEU A 219 -16.96 0.76 7.40
N LEU A 220 -16.82 -0.17 8.34
CA LEU A 220 -17.95 -0.67 9.13
C LEU A 220 -18.35 0.31 10.25
N ARG A 221 -17.43 1.19 10.65
CA ARG A 221 -17.63 2.24 11.64
C ARG A 221 -16.78 3.44 11.27
N ASP A 222 -17.37 4.64 11.38
CA ASP A 222 -16.67 5.90 11.11
C ASP A 222 -15.77 6.35 12.28
N VAL A 223 -16.00 5.79 13.46
CA VAL A 223 -15.18 6.04 14.65
C VAL A 223 -14.11 4.97 14.77
N GLY A 224 -12.85 5.40 14.72
CA GLY A 224 -11.69 4.55 14.92
C GLY A 224 -11.52 4.19 16.40
N VAL A 225 -11.02 2.98 16.65
CA VAL A 225 -10.62 2.57 18.00
C VAL A 225 -9.14 2.87 18.17
N GLU A 226 -8.78 3.69 19.16
CA GLU A 226 -7.38 3.93 19.49
C GLU A 226 -6.74 2.64 20.02
N MET A 227 -5.60 2.26 19.46
CA MET A 227 -4.82 1.11 19.91
C MET A 227 -3.49 1.57 20.48
N THR A 228 -3.38 1.53 21.80
CA THR A 228 -2.13 1.83 22.50
C THR A 228 -1.25 0.58 22.61
N GLY A 229 0.03 0.69 22.28
CA GLY A 229 1.03 -0.37 22.50
C GLY A 229 1.65 -0.96 21.22
N PRO A 230 2.54 -1.95 21.34
CA PRO A 230 3.31 -2.52 20.22
C PRO A 230 2.44 -3.23 19.17
N GLN A 231 1.18 -3.54 19.50
CA GLN A 231 0.23 -4.25 18.67
C GLN A 231 -0.19 -3.50 17.39
N ILE A 232 -0.09 -2.17 17.36
CA ILE A 232 -0.44 -1.36 16.17
C ILE A 232 0.51 -1.61 14.99
N ASN A 233 1.77 -1.89 15.30
CA ASN A 233 2.83 -2.14 14.32
C ASN A 233 3.08 -3.64 14.12
N ALA A 234 2.52 -4.48 15.00
CA ALA A 234 2.57 -5.92 14.85
C ALA A 234 1.62 -6.36 13.74
N ILE A 235 2.18 -7.08 12.76
CA ILE A 235 1.40 -7.82 11.77
C ILE A 235 1.23 -9.21 12.37
N GLN A 236 0.05 -9.55 12.87
CA GLN A 236 -0.15 -10.79 13.60
C GLN A 236 -0.44 -11.92 12.63
N ASN A 237 0.44 -12.91 12.52
CA ASN A 237 0.12 -14.14 11.79
C ASN A 237 -0.68 -15.08 12.71
N GLN A 238 -1.97 -15.29 12.46
CA GLN A 238 -2.68 -16.42 13.05
C GLN A 238 -2.76 -17.54 12.01
N VAL A 239 -1.68 -18.31 11.90
CA VAL A 239 -1.79 -19.67 11.37
C VAL A 239 -2.50 -20.47 12.45
N LYS A 240 -3.81 -20.65 12.34
CA LYS A 240 -4.48 -21.76 13.05
C LYS A 240 -3.77 -23.02 12.59
N GLY A 241 -3.26 -23.82 13.53
CA GLY A 241 -2.64 -25.10 13.23
C GLY A 241 -3.54 -25.90 12.27
N TYR A 242 -3.04 -26.14 11.06
CA TYR A 242 -3.78 -26.84 10.02
C TYR A 242 -2.90 -27.92 9.42
N ASN A 243 -3.47 -29.13 9.37
CA ASN A 243 -2.86 -30.34 8.84
C ASN A 243 -2.45 -30.16 7.35
N ASP A 244 -1.36 -30.81 6.96
CA ASP A 244 -0.56 -30.68 5.73
C ASP A 244 -1.27 -30.87 4.35
N ASN A 245 -2.60 -30.91 4.27
CA ASN A 245 -3.30 -31.32 3.04
C ASN A 245 -4.07 -30.21 2.29
N GLN A 246 -3.93 -28.93 2.63
CA GLN A 246 -4.59 -27.82 1.90
C GLN A 246 -3.60 -26.68 1.62
N ARG A 247 -2.77 -26.86 0.60
CA ARG A 247 -1.72 -25.90 0.19
C ARG A 247 -2.25 -24.75 -0.69
N GLU A 248 -3.52 -24.79 -1.11
CA GLU A 248 -4.07 -23.87 -2.12
C GLU A 248 -4.73 -22.59 -1.55
N ASP A 249 -5.13 -22.56 -0.27
CA ASP A 249 -5.88 -21.43 0.31
C ASP A 249 -5.04 -20.40 1.09
N LEU A 250 -3.71 -20.61 1.21
CA LEU A 250 -2.84 -19.74 2.00
C LEU A 250 -2.55 -18.36 1.35
N LYS A 251 -2.86 -18.18 0.06
CA LYS A 251 -2.68 -16.89 -0.63
C LYS A 251 -3.73 -15.85 -0.23
N ASP A 252 -4.89 -16.30 0.26
CA ASP A 252 -5.99 -15.42 0.68
C ASP A 252 -6.00 -15.10 2.18
N LEU A 253 -5.16 -15.77 2.98
CA LEU A 253 -5.18 -15.64 4.44
C LEU A 253 -4.38 -14.44 4.98
N PHE A 254 -3.46 -13.85 4.21
CA PHE A 254 -2.63 -12.73 4.64
C PHE A 254 -2.35 -11.74 3.51
N CYS A 255 -3.20 -10.72 3.37
CA CYS A 255 -2.90 -9.57 2.54
C CYS A 255 -2.60 -8.37 3.43
N CYS A 256 -1.35 -8.27 3.89
CA CYS A 256 -0.88 -7.08 4.58
C CYS A 256 -0.30 -6.10 3.56
N SER A 257 -1.04 -5.04 3.27
CA SER A 257 -0.56 -3.94 2.42
C SER A 257 -0.24 -2.76 3.29
N ILE A 258 1.00 -2.26 3.18
CA ILE A 258 1.37 -1.02 3.83
C ILE A 258 1.18 0.12 2.85
N LEU A 259 0.23 1.00 3.13
CA LEU A 259 0.09 2.25 2.41
C LEU A 259 1.07 3.26 3.00
N ARG A 260 1.96 3.73 2.13
CA ARG A 260 2.98 4.71 2.46
C ARG A 260 2.60 6.01 1.76
N ILE A 261 2.27 7.04 2.54
CA ILE A 261 1.89 8.34 2.00
C ILE A 261 3.04 9.32 2.25
N PHE A 262 3.46 10.00 1.19
CA PHE A 262 4.28 11.20 1.27
C PHE A 262 3.35 12.41 1.16
N ASN A 263 3.22 13.18 2.23
CA ASN A 263 2.39 14.37 2.29
C ASN A 263 3.26 15.63 2.12
N ALA A 264 2.81 16.57 1.31
CA ALA A 264 3.52 17.81 1.01
C ALA A 264 3.28 18.94 2.03
N ASN A 265 2.30 18.80 2.91
CA ASN A 265 1.88 19.88 3.81
C ASN A 265 2.53 19.81 5.20
N TYR A 266 3.86 19.72 5.26
CA TYR A 266 4.60 20.01 6.49
C TYR A 266 5.83 20.86 6.19
N LYS A 267 5.62 22.18 6.13
CA LYS A 267 6.64 23.11 6.59
C LYS A 267 6.43 23.30 8.09
N TYR A 268 7.51 23.14 8.85
CA TYR A 268 7.63 23.65 10.22
C TYR A 268 7.33 25.15 10.26
#